data_AF-A0A7W4I6K5-F1
#
_entry.id   AF-A0A7W4I6K5-F1
#
_cell.length_a   1.000
_cell.length_b   1.000
_cell.length_c   1.000
_cell.angle_alpha   90.00
_cell.angle_beta   90.00
_cell.angle_gamma   90.00
#
_symmetry.space_group_name_H-M   'P 1'
#
loop_
_entity.id
_entity.type
_entity.pdbx_description
1 polymer ?
#
loop_
_entity_poly.entity_id
_entity_poly.type
_entity_poly.pdbx_seq_one_letter_code
_entity_poly.pdbx_strand_id
1 'polypeptide(L)'
;MSAARQRPGKHARSVMSDRRWHVLGLAARAVWVELCDVADALPHIRSPARVAATVDELSRLLAADAADVTPAIDQLVQLGVLEPYRDGFRLKAY
;
A
#
# COMPACT_ATOMS: atom_id res chain seq x y z
N MET A 1 -12.88 4.43 -25.73
CA MET A 1 -13.45 3.72 -24.57
C MET A 1 -13.30 4.63 -23.35
N SER A 2 -14.39 5.09 -22.75
CA SER A 2 -14.33 5.93 -21.55
C SER A 2 -13.87 5.04 -20.38
N ALA A 3 -12.73 5.34 -19.78
CA ALA A 3 -12.28 4.62 -18.59
C ALA A 3 -13.36 4.77 -17.51
N ALA A 4 -13.88 3.65 -17.00
CA ALA A 4 -14.88 3.66 -15.94
C ALA A 4 -14.34 4.48 -14.76
N ARG A 5 -15.07 5.53 -14.38
CA ARG A 5 -14.67 6.47 -13.33
C ARG A 5 -14.57 5.70 -12.02
N GLN A 6 -13.34 5.41 -11.59
CA GLN A 6 -13.07 4.79 -10.29
C GLN A 6 -13.50 5.78 -9.20
N ARG A 7 -14.26 5.32 -8.21
CA ARG A 7 -14.65 6.17 -7.08
C ARG A 7 -13.46 6.30 -6.11
N PRO A 8 -13.06 7.52 -5.72
CA PRO A 8 -12.09 7.71 -4.64
C PRO A 8 -12.54 6.95 -3.39
N GLY A 9 -11.63 6.26 -2.71
CA GLY A 9 -11.95 5.52 -1.49
C GLY A 9 -12.78 4.25 -1.72
N LYS A 10 -12.85 3.72 -2.95
CA LYS A 10 -13.46 2.39 -3.19
C LYS A 10 -12.80 1.29 -2.37
N HIS A 11 -11.52 1.49 -2.05
CA HIS A 11 -10.69 0.56 -1.31
C HIS A 11 -10.87 0.65 0.21
N ALA A 12 -11.23 1.82 0.71
CA ALA A 12 -11.35 2.08 2.13
C ALA A 12 -12.30 1.11 2.82
N ARG A 13 -13.45 0.80 2.21
CA ARG A 13 -14.44 -0.11 2.84
C ARG A 13 -13.89 -1.53 3.02
N SER A 14 -13.17 -2.07 2.04
CA SER A 14 -12.61 -3.41 2.15
C SER A 14 -11.50 -3.44 3.20
N VAL A 15 -10.56 -2.51 3.09
CA VAL A 15 -9.43 -2.39 4.00
C VAL A 15 -9.90 -2.21 5.45
N MET A 16 -10.90 -1.35 5.67
CA MET A 16 -11.46 -1.09 7.01
C MET A 16 -12.23 -2.28 7.60
N SER A 17 -12.66 -3.24 6.76
CA SER A 17 -13.31 -4.47 7.23
C SER A 17 -12.32 -5.56 7.62
N ASP A 18 -11.04 -5.42 7.24
CA ASP A 18 -9.99 -6.34 7.64
C ASP A 18 -9.65 -6.17 9.12
N ARG A 19 -9.60 -7.28 9.86
CA ARG A 19 -9.27 -7.30 11.30
C ARG A 19 -7.95 -6.59 11.65
N ARG A 20 -6.99 -6.59 10.72
CA ARG A 20 -5.66 -5.95 10.89
C ARG A 20 -5.76 -4.43 10.94
N TRP A 21 -6.80 -3.85 10.34
CA TRP A 21 -7.03 -2.41 10.34
C TRP A 21 -7.02 -1.80 11.75
N HIS A 22 -7.67 -2.47 12.71
CA HIS A 22 -7.89 -1.94 14.05
C HIS A 22 -6.61 -1.81 14.88
N VAL A 23 -5.57 -2.58 14.58
CA VAL A 23 -4.30 -2.56 15.32
C VAL A 23 -3.24 -1.66 14.69
N LEU A 24 -3.47 -1.18 13.47
CA LEU A 24 -2.57 -0.26 12.77
C LEU A 24 -2.66 1.16 13.34
N GLY A 25 -1.51 1.84 13.40
CA GLY A 25 -1.45 3.29 13.61
C GLY A 25 -2.06 4.07 12.44
N LEU A 26 -2.40 5.35 12.67
CA LEU A 26 -3.08 6.18 11.67
C LEU A 26 -2.29 6.31 10.35
N ALA A 27 -0.97 6.47 10.42
CA ALA A 27 -0.12 6.54 9.22
C ALA A 27 -0.18 5.24 8.41
N ALA A 28 -0.03 4.08 9.07
CA ALA A 28 -0.09 2.78 8.40
C ALA A 28 -1.46 2.48 7.77
N ARG A 29 -2.54 2.95 8.40
CA ARG A 29 -3.89 2.91 7.84
C ARG A 29 -4.01 3.72 6.56
N ALA A 30 -3.54 4.97 6.57
CA ALA A 30 -3.55 5.84 5.39
C ALA A 30 -2.71 5.23 4.25
N VAL A 31 -1.49 4.80 4.56
CA VAL A 31 -0.57 4.14 3.62
C VAL A 31 -1.21 2.90 3.00
N TRP A 32 -1.89 2.04 3.76
CA TRP A 32 -2.54 0.86 3.18
C TRP A 32 -3.64 1.22 2.18
N VAL A 33 -4.51 2.18 2.52
CA VAL A 33 -5.59 2.61 1.62
C VAL A 33 -5.00 3.19 0.33
N GLU A 34 -4.04 4.10 0.46
CA GLU A 34 -3.42 4.75 -0.70
C GLU A 34 -2.63 3.75 -1.56
N LEU A 35 -1.90 2.81 -0.97
CA LEU A 35 -1.21 1.75 -1.72
C LEU A 35 -2.18 0.87 -2.51
N CYS A 36 -3.40 0.65 -2.01
CA CYS A 36 -4.41 -0.07 -2.78
C CYS A 36 -4.83 0.71 -4.03
N ASP A 37 -4.99 2.04 -3.91
CA ASP A 37 -5.35 2.91 -5.04
C ASP A 37 -4.18 3.01 -6.03
N VAL A 38 -2.95 3.19 -5.54
CA VAL A 38 -1.74 3.20 -6.38
C VAL A 38 -1.56 1.87 -7.09
N ALA A 39 -1.80 0.73 -6.43
CA ALA A 39 -1.67 -0.59 -7.03
C ALA A 39 -2.64 -0.87 -8.19
N ASP A 40 -3.77 -0.15 -8.27
CA ASP A 40 -4.65 -0.24 -9.42
C ASP A 40 -4.10 0.49 -10.65
N ALA A 41 -3.39 1.61 -10.42
CA ALA A 41 -2.69 2.33 -11.46
C ALA A 41 -1.35 1.64 -11.83
N LEU A 42 -0.73 1.00 -10.85
CA LEU A 42 0.59 0.37 -10.92
C LEU A 42 0.53 -1.08 -10.42
N PRO A 43 0.05 -2.04 -11.24
CA PRO A 43 -0.16 -3.42 -10.83
C PRO A 43 1.10 -4.15 -10.31
N HIS A 44 2.29 -3.66 -10.69
CA HIS A 44 3.57 -4.22 -10.23
C HIS A 44 3.76 -4.11 -8.71
N ILE A 45 3.04 -3.22 -8.01
CA ILE A 45 3.04 -3.14 -6.55
C ILE A 45 2.47 -4.42 -5.91
N ARG A 46 1.46 -5.04 -6.55
CA ARG A 46 0.88 -6.32 -6.10
C ARG A 46 1.61 -7.53 -6.66
N SER A 47 2.17 -7.42 -7.85
CA SER A 47 2.82 -8.54 -8.55
C SER A 47 4.13 -8.10 -9.24
N PRO A 48 5.19 -7.81 -8.47
CA PRO A 48 6.47 -7.38 -9.00
C PRO A 48 7.15 -8.52 -9.77
N ALA A 49 7.44 -8.29 -11.05
CA ALA A 49 8.09 -9.29 -11.89
C ALA A 49 9.61 -9.37 -11.64
N ARG A 50 10.29 -8.22 -11.55
CA ARG A 50 11.75 -8.14 -11.39
C ARG A 50 12.20 -7.16 -10.33
N VAL A 51 11.50 -6.04 -10.19
CA VAL A 51 11.80 -4.96 -9.24
C VAL A 51 10.58 -4.78 -8.35
N ALA A 52 10.79 -4.73 -7.04
CA ALA A 52 9.76 -4.38 -6.08
C ALA A 52 9.85 -2.89 -5.73
N ALA A 53 8.74 -2.33 -5.25
CA ALA A 53 8.71 -0.94 -4.87
C ALA A 53 9.53 -0.75 -3.58
N THR A 54 10.57 0.08 -3.63
CA THR A 54 11.40 0.42 -2.48
C THR A 54 10.70 1.44 -1.58
N VAL A 55 11.19 1.66 -0.36
CA VAL A 55 10.65 2.72 0.52
C VAL A 55 10.67 4.08 -0.16
N ASP A 56 11.75 4.42 -0.86
CA ASP A 56 11.87 5.68 -1.60
C ASP A 56 10.83 5.82 -2.70
N GLU A 57 10.57 4.74 -3.44
CA GLU A 57 9.54 4.73 -4.48
C GLU A 57 8.15 4.87 -3.89
N LEU A 58 7.85 4.10 -2.84
CA LEU A 58 6.57 4.19 -2.14
C LEU A 58 6.34 5.59 -1.55
N SER A 59 7.36 6.19 -0.96
CA SER A 59 7.29 7.55 -0.42
C SER A 59 6.97 8.58 -1.51
N ARG A 60 7.60 8.45 -2.69
CA ARG A 60 7.28 9.30 -3.85
C ARG A 60 5.86 9.09 -4.36
N LEU A 61 5.40 7.83 -4.46
CA LEU A 61 4.05 7.51 -4.95
C LEU A 61 2.95 8.01 -4.01
N LEU A 62 3.23 8.02 -2.71
CA LEU A 62 2.33 8.51 -1.66
C LEU A 62 2.48 10.02 -1.39
N ALA A 63 3.42 10.68 -2.07
CA ALA A 63 3.77 12.09 -1.82
C ALA A 63 4.03 12.39 -0.33
N ALA A 64 4.70 11.48 0.37
CA ALA A 64 4.95 11.54 1.81
C ALA A 64 6.46 11.41 2.11
N ASP A 65 6.87 11.87 3.29
CA ASP A 65 8.26 11.73 3.76
C ASP A 65 8.58 10.27 4.12
N ALA A 66 9.77 9.81 3.74
CA ALA A 66 10.24 8.47 4.08
C ALA A 66 10.28 8.23 5.60
N ALA A 67 10.48 9.28 6.41
CA ALA A 67 10.46 9.19 7.87
C ALA A 67 9.07 8.82 8.43
N ASP A 68 7.98 9.21 7.74
CA ASP A 68 6.60 8.88 8.10
C ASP A 68 6.16 7.55 7.48
N VAL A 69 6.66 7.25 6.28
CA VAL A 69 6.31 6.05 5.52
C VAL A 69 6.99 4.80 6.06
N THR A 70 8.26 4.90 6.51
CA THR A 70 9.03 3.73 6.97
C THR A 70 8.36 3.01 8.16
N PRO A 71 7.99 3.69 9.27
CA PRO A 71 7.33 3.03 10.40
C PRO A 71 5.95 2.46 10.03
N ALA A 72 5.27 3.07 9.05
CA ALA A 72 4.02 2.57 8.52
C ALA A 72 4.20 1.27 7.73
N ILE A 73 5.21 1.22 6.84
CA ILE A 73 5.58 0.00 6.11
C ILE A 73 5.92 -1.13 7.07
N ASP A 74 6.69 -0.86 8.13
CA ASP A 74 7.06 -1.88 9.13
C ASP A 74 5.82 -2.51 9.79
N GLN A 75 4.84 -1.71 10.19
CA GLN A 75 3.58 -2.22 10.73
C GLN A 75 2.81 -3.07 9.71
N LEU A 76 2.77 -2.62 8.45
CA LEU A 76 2.09 -3.36 7.39
C LEU A 76 2.79 -4.69 7.06
N VAL A 77 4.12 -4.75 7.17
CA VAL A 77 4.88 -6.00 7.05
C VAL A 77 4.61 -6.93 8.23
N GLN A 78 4.64 -6.42 9.46
CA GLN A 78 4.38 -7.21 10.67
C GLN A 78 3.00 -7.87 10.65
N LEU A 79 2.00 -7.21 10.07
CA LEU A 79 0.64 -7.74 9.93
C LEU A 79 0.39 -8.47 8.60
N GLY A 80 1.43 -8.68 7.79
CA GLY A 80 1.36 -9.41 6.53
C GLY A 80 0.45 -8.76 5.47
N VAL A 81 0.29 -7.44 5.53
CA VAL A 81 -0.37 -6.63 4.49
C VAL A 81 0.61 -6.36 3.36
N LEU A 82 1.81 -5.91 3.71
CA LEU A 82 2.98 -5.91 2.85
C LEU A 82 3.82 -7.15 3.14
N GLU A 83 4.62 -7.55 2.17
CA GLU A 83 5.71 -8.49 2.40
C GLU A 83 6.99 -7.98 1.74
N PRO A 84 8.16 -8.20 2.38
CA PRO A 84 9.44 -7.96 1.73
C PRO A 84 9.57 -8.85 0.49
N TYR A 85 9.98 -8.25 -0.62
CA TYR A 85 10.23 -8.95 -1.87
C TYR A 85 11.51 -8.40 -2.50
N ARG A 86 12.57 -9.20 -2.50
CA ARG A 86 13.91 -8.79 -2.96
C ARG A 86 14.40 -7.55 -2.19
N ASP A 87 14.53 -6.43 -2.88
CA ASP A 87 15.03 -5.13 -2.43
C ASP A 87 13.92 -4.13 -2.04
N GLY A 88 12.65 -4.55 -2.11
CA GLY A 88 11.52 -3.69 -1.78
C GLY A 88 10.35 -4.46 -1.17
N PHE A 89 9.13 -4.00 -1.46
CA PHE A 89 7.90 -4.52 -0.88
C PHE A 89 6.86 -4.86 -1.93
N ARG A 90 6.04 -5.86 -1.60
CA ARG A 90 4.86 -6.26 -2.37
C ARG A 90 3.60 -6.09 -1.52
N LEU A 91 2.56 -5.49 -2.11
CA LEU A 91 1.22 -5.45 -1.51
C LEU A 91 0.52 -6.80 -1.66
N LYS A 92 0.38 -7.52 -0.55
CA LYS A 92 -0.17 -8.88 -0.50
C LYS A 92 -1.67 -8.90 -0.31
N ALA A 93 -2.21 -7.95 0.46
CA ALA A 93 -3.61 -7.96 0.87
C ALA A 93 -4.35 -6.65 0.55
N TYR A 94 -5.68 -6.77 0.43
CA TYR A 94 -6.64 -5.70 0.21
C TYR A 94 -7.69 -5.71 1.31
#